data_AF-A0A820R5R2-F1
#
_entry.id   AF-A0A820R5R2-F1
#
_cell.length_a   1.000
_cell.length_b   1.000
_cell.length_c   1.000
_cell.angle_alpha   90.00
_cell.angle_beta   90.00
_cell.angle_gamma   90.00
#
_symmetry.space_group_name_H-M   'P 1'
#
loop_
_entity.id
_entity.type
_entity.pdbx_description
1 polymer ?
#
loop_
_entity_poly.entity_id
_entity_poly.type
_entity_poly.pdbx_seq_one_letter_code
_entity_poly.pdbx_strand_id
1 'polypeptide(L)'
;MNTSDSITVFWYFKNGDVRNANSNIEWVKYRDIEMQIIEEAYQQGKPEVLLDKYRIDLKECIQFNRTNSSKQRPVRRQIGCKIQECLREERFNSPLLRTSTPSYGNALAWCPFLTEWLKSSAGKKAVLDFPSAIDACIDGILQEAVKSQSDSVTEAQWMVEQLRSCKMKPRRETSNVCIHLYTRESFLYRVLNTALRDADHSKLATLGPLCFLIRDYSRTCIDYIGTVYRGVDFSLTTIFSYKKAVGSWRTWPSYTSTSKNRKMAEFRGNTLFIIEITNVKLSSPRAYDVAEISQFPSEEEVLLPAGVSFQVISVEPDLKQKYIIQIKL
;
A
#
# COMPACT_ATOMS: atom_id res chain seq x y z
N MET A 1 18.33 4.14 -22.80
CA MET A 1 18.70 3.08 -21.84
C MET A 1 17.69 1.96 -22.03
N ASN A 2 18.15 0.75 -22.39
CA ASN A 2 17.29 -0.42 -22.54
C ASN A 2 16.79 -0.83 -21.15
N THR A 3 15.54 -0.50 -20.82
CA THR A 3 14.83 -1.17 -19.73
C THR A 3 14.61 -2.60 -20.18
N SER A 4 15.38 -3.55 -19.65
CA SER A 4 14.97 -4.95 -19.76
C SER A 4 13.63 -5.05 -19.04
N ASP A 5 12.54 -5.13 -19.78
CA ASP A 5 11.22 -5.36 -19.22
C ASP A 5 11.33 -6.60 -18.33
N SER A 6 11.24 -6.41 -17.01
CA SER A 6 11.37 -7.50 -16.07
C SER A 6 10.19 -8.43 -16.29
N ILE A 7 10.52 -9.62 -16.82
CA ILE A 7 9.56 -10.69 -17.03
C ILE A 7 8.86 -10.94 -15.70
N THR A 8 7.55 -10.69 -15.66
CA THR A 8 6.74 -10.86 -14.46
C THR A 8 5.79 -12.02 -14.66
N VAL A 9 5.63 -12.83 -13.63
CA VAL A 9 4.72 -13.98 -13.63
C VAL A 9 3.43 -13.60 -12.92
N PHE A 10 2.32 -13.93 -13.54
CA PHE A 10 0.98 -13.70 -13.01
C PHE A 10 0.22 -15.01 -12.91
N TRP A 11 -0.59 -15.11 -11.86
CA TRP A 11 -1.50 -16.22 -11.66
C TRP A 11 -2.94 -15.71 -11.70
N TYR A 12 -3.80 -16.43 -12.42
CA TYR A 12 -5.22 -16.11 -12.55
C TYR A 12 -6.07 -17.33 -12.25
N PHE A 13 -7.30 -17.10 -11.79
CA PHE A 13 -8.34 -18.11 -11.70
C PHE A 13 -9.55 -17.70 -12.54
N LYS A 14 -10.30 -18.69 -13.00
CA LYS A 14 -11.52 -18.45 -13.78
C LYS A 14 -12.68 -18.12 -12.84
N ASN A 15 -13.29 -16.95 -12.99
CA ASN A 15 -14.49 -16.53 -12.26
C ASN A 15 -15.75 -16.93 -13.04
N GLY A 16 -16.78 -17.40 -12.34
CA GLY A 16 -18.01 -17.94 -12.92
C GLY A 16 -18.19 -19.44 -12.72
N ASP A 17 -19.45 -19.89 -12.68
CA ASP A 17 -19.77 -21.31 -12.64
C ASP A 17 -19.58 -21.89 -14.04
N VAL A 18 -18.60 -22.79 -14.21
CA VAL A 18 -18.28 -23.43 -15.49
C VAL A 18 -19.52 -24.13 -16.08
N ARG A 19 -20.52 -24.44 -15.25
CA ARG A 19 -21.77 -25.09 -15.66
C ARG A 19 -22.83 -24.13 -16.21
N ASN A 20 -22.69 -22.82 -16.01
CA ASN A 20 -23.70 -21.85 -16.43
C ASN A 20 -23.21 -21.06 -17.66
N ALA A 21 -23.63 -21.50 -18.84
CA ALA A 21 -23.19 -20.99 -20.15
C ALA A 21 -23.46 -19.49 -20.38
N ASN A 22 -24.33 -18.87 -19.57
CA ASN A 22 -24.65 -17.44 -19.63
C ASN A 22 -23.81 -16.57 -18.68
N SER A 23 -22.90 -17.15 -17.89
CA SER A 23 -22.00 -16.36 -17.05
C SER A 23 -20.85 -15.80 -17.88
N ASN A 24 -20.60 -14.48 -17.76
CA ASN A 24 -19.46 -13.85 -18.40
C ASN A 24 -18.19 -14.39 -17.71
N ILE A 25 -17.49 -15.27 -18.40
CA ILE A 25 -16.30 -15.94 -17.89
C ILE A 25 -15.14 -14.94 -17.91
N GLU A 26 -14.66 -14.56 -16.73
CA GLU A 26 -13.54 -13.62 -16.58
C GLU A 26 -12.37 -14.29 -15.84
N TRP A 27 -11.15 -14.09 -16.32
CA TRP A 27 -9.94 -14.49 -15.59
C TRP A 27 -9.59 -13.42 -14.57
N VAL A 28 -9.68 -13.77 -13.29
CA VAL A 28 -9.40 -12.86 -12.19
C VAL A 28 -8.02 -13.19 -11.64
N LYS A 29 -7.21 -12.15 -11.45
CA LYS A 29 -5.85 -12.25 -10.93
C LYS A 29 -5.88 -12.58 -9.43
N TYR A 30 -4.94 -13.40 -8.97
CA TYR A 30 -4.71 -13.56 -7.53
C TYR A 30 -4.10 -12.28 -6.92
N ARG A 31 -4.24 -12.11 -5.60
CA ARG A 31 -3.59 -10.98 -4.90
C ARG A 31 -2.06 -11.10 -5.00
N ASP A 32 -1.36 -9.98 -4.83
CA ASP A 32 0.10 -9.93 -5.00
C ASP A 32 0.87 -10.96 -4.17
N ILE A 33 0.45 -11.16 -2.92
CA ILE A 33 1.12 -12.09 -2.01
C ILE A 33 0.69 -13.53 -2.31
N GLU A 34 -0.59 -13.76 -2.63
CA GLU A 34 -1.05 -15.08 -3.07
C GLU A 34 -0.30 -15.53 -4.34
N MET A 35 -0.14 -14.65 -5.34
CA MET A 35 0.65 -14.93 -6.53
C MET A 35 2.09 -15.32 -6.18
N GLN A 36 2.71 -14.62 -5.24
CA GLN A 36 4.07 -14.90 -4.79
C GLN A 36 4.16 -16.28 -4.11
N ILE A 37 3.22 -16.60 -3.22
CA ILE A 37 3.13 -17.91 -2.56
C ILE A 37 2.93 -19.04 -3.58
N ILE A 38 2.05 -18.85 -4.56
CA ILE A 38 1.79 -19.82 -5.62
C ILE A 38 3.05 -20.02 -6.49
N GLU A 39 3.70 -18.93 -6.91
CA GLU A 39 4.90 -18.99 -7.76
C GLU A 39 6.08 -19.64 -7.02
N GLU A 40 6.30 -19.32 -5.75
CA GLU A 40 7.34 -19.97 -4.93
C GLU A 40 7.10 -21.47 -4.81
N ALA A 41 5.85 -21.89 -4.59
CA ALA A 41 5.49 -23.31 -4.52
C ALA A 41 5.70 -24.01 -5.87
N TYR A 42 5.31 -23.36 -6.98
CA TYR A 42 5.52 -23.87 -8.33
C TYR A 42 7.01 -24.04 -8.67
N GLN A 43 7.83 -23.03 -8.37
CA GLN A 43 9.28 -23.09 -8.61
C GLN A 43 9.98 -24.18 -7.78
N GLN A 44 9.44 -24.47 -6.59
CA GLN A 44 9.92 -25.56 -5.72
C GLN A 44 9.42 -26.95 -6.16
N GLY A 45 8.62 -27.06 -7.24
CA GLY A 45 8.05 -28.32 -7.71
C GLY A 45 7.04 -28.92 -6.74
N LYS A 46 6.40 -28.12 -5.87
CA LYS A 46 5.36 -28.61 -4.97
C LYS A 46 4.13 -29.02 -5.79
N PRO A 47 3.46 -30.14 -5.45
CA PRO A 47 2.27 -30.58 -6.17
C PRO A 47 1.06 -29.69 -5.88
N GLU A 48 1.03 -29.07 -4.69
CA GLU A 48 -0.07 -28.20 -4.28
C GLU A 48 0.41 -27.02 -3.44
N VAL A 49 -0.45 -26.01 -3.34
CA VAL A 49 -0.29 -24.85 -2.47
C VAL A 49 -1.58 -24.57 -1.71
N LEU A 50 -1.46 -24.27 -0.42
CA LEU A 50 -2.57 -23.95 0.47
C LEU A 50 -2.67 -22.43 0.65
N LEU A 51 -3.85 -21.90 0.37
CA LEU A 51 -4.26 -20.54 0.69
C LEU A 51 -5.40 -20.59 1.72
N ASP A 52 -5.81 -19.45 2.25
CA ASP A 52 -6.78 -19.41 3.34
C ASP A 52 -8.10 -20.11 2.98
N LYS A 53 -8.69 -19.76 1.84
CA LYS A 53 -9.97 -20.31 1.34
C LYS A 53 -9.83 -21.50 0.40
N TYR A 54 -8.63 -21.74 -0.12
CA TYR A 54 -8.46 -22.58 -1.30
C TYR A 54 -7.20 -23.45 -1.19
N ARG A 55 -7.22 -24.60 -1.85
CA ARG A 55 -5.99 -25.31 -2.24
C ARG A 55 -5.87 -25.28 -3.75
N ILE A 56 -4.67 -25.13 -4.27
CA ILE A 56 -4.41 -25.17 -5.71
C ILE A 56 -3.55 -26.40 -5.99
N ASP A 57 -4.04 -27.28 -6.85
CA ASP A 57 -3.26 -28.33 -7.48
C ASP A 57 -2.48 -27.69 -8.63
N LEU A 58 -1.16 -27.63 -8.49
CA LEU A 58 -0.26 -26.96 -9.44
C LEU A 58 0.01 -27.83 -10.67
N LYS A 59 -0.17 -29.15 -10.55
CA LYS A 59 0.02 -30.09 -11.66
C LYS A 59 -1.14 -29.99 -12.64
N GLU A 60 -2.36 -30.03 -12.13
CA GLU A 60 -3.57 -29.95 -12.94
C GLU A 60 -4.03 -28.51 -13.19
N CYS A 61 -3.42 -27.53 -12.51
CA CYS A 61 -3.79 -26.11 -12.54
C CYS A 61 -5.28 -25.91 -12.18
N ILE A 62 -5.70 -26.51 -11.08
CA ILE A 62 -7.09 -26.42 -10.57
C ILE A 62 -7.07 -25.95 -9.12
N GLN A 63 -7.90 -24.94 -8.83
CA GLN A 63 -8.16 -24.50 -7.48
C GLN A 63 -9.43 -25.16 -6.94
N PHE A 64 -9.36 -25.67 -5.71
CA PHE A 64 -10.48 -26.22 -4.95
C PHE A 64 -10.80 -25.33 -3.75
N ASN A 65 -12.09 -25.11 -3.48
CA ASN A 65 -12.52 -24.49 -2.24
C ASN A 65 -12.35 -25.47 -1.05
N ARG A 66 -11.76 -24.99 0.06
CA ARG A 66 -11.43 -25.83 1.22
C ARG A 66 -12.65 -26.32 1.99
N THR A 67 -13.76 -25.56 1.98
CA THR A 67 -15.00 -25.93 2.66
C THR A 67 -15.98 -26.65 1.73
N ASN A 68 -15.78 -26.56 0.42
CA ASN A 68 -16.61 -27.23 -0.57
C ASN A 68 -15.79 -27.68 -1.78
N SER A 69 -15.33 -28.93 -1.76
CA SER A 69 -14.50 -29.52 -2.82
C SER A 69 -15.18 -29.59 -4.19
N SER A 70 -16.51 -29.55 -4.25
CA SER A 70 -17.24 -29.49 -5.53
C SER A 70 -17.08 -28.15 -6.24
N LYS A 71 -16.73 -27.09 -5.52
CA LYS A 71 -16.40 -25.78 -6.08
C LYS A 71 -14.94 -25.76 -6.49
N GLN A 72 -14.71 -26.07 -7.75
CA GLN A 72 -13.40 -26.01 -8.39
C GLN A 72 -13.39 -25.00 -9.53
N ARG A 73 -12.22 -24.39 -9.78
CA ARG A 73 -12.02 -23.47 -10.90
C ARG A 73 -10.64 -23.64 -11.51
N PRO A 74 -10.52 -23.57 -12.85
CA PRO A 74 -9.22 -23.55 -13.51
C PRO A 74 -8.36 -22.37 -13.03
N VAL A 75 -7.07 -22.64 -12.96
CA VAL A 75 -5.99 -21.69 -12.68
C VAL A 75 -5.09 -21.63 -13.91
N ARG A 76 -4.44 -20.50 -14.14
CA ARG A 76 -3.38 -20.42 -15.15
C ARG A 76 -2.24 -19.54 -14.67
N ARG A 77 -1.04 -19.93 -15.09
CA ARG A 77 0.17 -19.14 -15.01
C ARG A 77 0.37 -18.41 -16.33
N GLN A 78 0.69 -17.13 -16.29
CA GLN A 78 0.96 -16.32 -17.47
C GLN A 78 2.24 -15.53 -17.25
N ILE A 79 3.06 -15.43 -18.28
CA ILE A 79 4.25 -14.59 -18.29
C ILE A 79 3.91 -13.32 -19.06
N GLY A 80 4.16 -12.15 -18.48
CA GLY A 80 3.81 -10.86 -19.08
C GLY A 80 4.71 -9.71 -18.66
N CYS A 81 4.48 -8.54 -19.27
CA CYS A 81 5.16 -7.29 -18.92
C CYS A 81 4.39 -6.56 -17.81
N LYS A 82 5.13 -6.05 -16.81
CA LYS A 82 4.59 -5.43 -15.60
C LYS A 82 3.78 -4.14 -15.84
N ILE A 83 4.02 -3.47 -16.98
CA ILE A 83 3.59 -2.09 -17.24
C ILE A 83 2.06 -1.92 -17.29
N GLN A 84 1.29 -2.93 -17.70
CA GLN A 84 -0.15 -2.78 -17.95
C GLN A 84 -1.07 -3.18 -16.78
N GLU A 85 -0.60 -3.95 -15.79
CA GLU A 85 -1.47 -4.55 -14.76
C GLU A 85 -1.11 -4.22 -13.30
N CYS A 86 -0.24 -3.23 -13.09
CA CYS A 86 0.37 -2.95 -11.78
C CYS A 86 -0.17 -1.65 -11.19
N LEU A 87 -1.41 -1.68 -10.71
CA LEU A 87 -2.00 -0.57 -9.98
C LEU A 87 -2.75 -1.12 -8.75
N ARG A 88 -2.41 -0.63 -7.55
CA ARG A 88 -3.24 -0.85 -6.35
C ARG A 88 -4.54 -0.08 -6.50
N GLU A 89 -5.65 -0.77 -6.72
CA GLU A 89 -6.90 -0.08 -7.09
C GLU A 89 -7.40 0.81 -5.95
N GLU A 90 -7.27 0.34 -4.70
CA GLU A 90 -7.70 1.14 -3.56
C GLU A 90 -6.78 2.32 -3.26
N ARG A 91 -5.59 2.41 -3.89
CA ARG A 91 -4.79 3.63 -3.80
C ARG A 91 -5.50 4.80 -4.47
N PHE A 92 -6.48 4.58 -5.33
CA PHE A 92 -7.31 5.61 -5.94
C PHE A 92 -8.56 5.95 -5.08
N ASN A 93 -8.72 5.31 -3.92
CA ASN A 93 -9.78 5.64 -2.98
C ASN A 93 -9.48 6.93 -2.21
N SER A 94 -10.57 7.60 -1.83
CA SER A 94 -10.53 8.94 -1.27
C SER A 94 -9.85 8.99 0.10
N PRO A 95 -8.77 9.77 0.31
CA PRO A 95 -8.41 10.18 1.66
C PRO A 95 -9.50 11.10 2.21
N LEU A 96 -9.91 10.89 3.48
CA LEU A 96 -10.79 11.83 4.16
C LEU A 96 -10.03 13.12 4.45
N LEU A 97 -10.61 14.25 4.06
CA LEU A 97 -10.11 15.57 4.40
C LEU A 97 -10.36 15.86 5.88
N ARG A 98 -9.29 16.18 6.61
CA ARG A 98 -9.40 16.82 7.93
C ARG A 98 -8.97 18.28 7.82
N THR A 99 -9.74 19.17 8.43
CA THR A 99 -9.32 20.55 8.68
C THR A 99 -8.24 20.52 9.74
N SER A 100 -7.01 20.90 9.39
CA SER A 100 -5.92 21.00 10.35
C SER A 100 -5.66 22.45 10.76
N THR A 101 -5.24 22.63 12.01
CA THR A 101 -4.39 23.75 12.40
C THR A 101 -2.96 23.44 11.93
N PRO A 102 -2.22 24.41 11.36
CA PRO A 102 -0.87 24.16 10.85
C PRO A 102 0.06 23.69 11.97
N SER A 103 0.38 22.40 11.98
CA SER A 103 1.38 21.80 12.88
C SER A 103 2.78 21.98 12.29
N TYR A 104 3.20 23.23 12.10
CA TYR A 104 4.57 23.50 11.66
C TYR A 104 5.56 23.25 12.79
N GLY A 105 6.56 22.40 12.55
CA GLY A 105 7.83 22.39 13.31
C GLY A 105 8.03 21.30 14.37
N ASN A 106 7.02 20.49 14.71
CA ASN A 106 7.25 19.34 15.60
C ASN A 106 7.40 18.05 14.76
N ALA A 107 8.62 17.52 14.67
CA ALA A 107 8.94 16.30 13.91
C ALA A 107 8.14 15.06 14.36
N LEU A 108 7.56 15.08 15.55
CA LEU A 108 6.67 14.03 16.07
C LEU A 108 5.18 14.33 15.83
N ALA A 109 4.80 15.54 15.44
CA ALA A 109 3.38 15.86 15.23
C ALA A 109 2.84 15.35 13.88
N TRP A 110 3.69 14.80 13.00
CA TRP A 110 3.25 14.38 11.66
C TRP A 110 2.43 13.10 11.67
N CYS A 111 2.57 12.22 12.65
CA CYS A 111 1.70 11.05 12.77
C CYS A 111 1.27 10.89 14.23
N PRO A 112 0.12 11.48 14.63
CA PRO A 112 -0.39 11.36 16.00
C PRO A 112 -0.47 9.90 16.47
N PHE A 113 -0.88 9.01 15.56
CA PHE A 113 -0.96 7.57 15.79
C PHE A 113 0.39 6.96 16.24
N LEU A 114 1.47 7.30 15.55
CA LEU A 114 2.82 6.84 15.89
C LEU A 114 3.32 7.49 17.18
N THR A 115 3.03 8.76 17.39
CA THR A 115 3.44 9.49 18.60
C THR A 115 2.79 8.93 19.85
N GLU A 116 1.51 8.57 19.80
CA GLU A 116 0.86 7.87 20.90
C GLU A 116 1.46 6.47 21.12
N TRP A 117 1.76 5.72 20.05
CA TRP A 117 2.41 4.41 20.19
C TRP A 117 3.78 4.51 20.87
N LEU A 118 4.58 5.53 20.53
CA LEU A 118 5.90 5.74 21.13
C LEU A 118 5.86 6.07 22.63
N LYS A 119 4.71 6.52 23.17
CA LYS A 119 4.53 6.72 24.62
C LYS A 119 4.29 5.41 25.36
N SER A 120 3.84 4.36 24.67
CA SER A 120 3.61 3.03 25.25
C SER A 120 4.92 2.35 25.64
N SER A 121 4.86 1.34 26.53
CA SER A 121 6.03 0.55 26.92
C SER A 121 6.69 -0.15 25.72
N ALA A 122 5.88 -0.67 24.79
CA ALA A 122 6.37 -1.30 23.57
C ALA A 122 7.09 -0.30 22.65
N GLY A 123 6.51 0.90 22.47
CA GLY A 123 7.11 1.97 21.68
C GLY A 123 8.43 2.48 22.28
N LYS A 124 8.48 2.68 23.61
CA LYS A 124 9.71 3.04 24.33
C LYS A 124 10.79 1.98 24.16
N LYS A 125 10.43 0.70 24.28
CA LYS A 125 11.36 -0.42 24.06
C LYS A 125 11.88 -0.43 22.61
N ALA A 126 11.01 -0.26 21.63
CA ALA A 126 11.36 -0.26 20.20
C ALA A 126 12.35 0.85 19.80
N VAL A 127 12.34 2.00 20.49
CA VAL A 127 13.33 3.07 20.28
C VAL A 127 14.73 2.63 20.70
N LEU A 128 14.83 1.87 21.80
CA LEU A 128 16.10 1.40 22.36
C LEU A 128 16.58 0.10 21.70
N ASP A 129 15.65 -0.76 21.31
CA ASP A 129 15.88 -2.09 20.75
C ASP A 129 15.06 -2.28 19.47
N PHE A 130 15.70 -2.02 18.33
CA PHE A 130 15.04 -2.06 17.02
C PHE A 130 14.47 -3.45 16.67
N PRO A 131 15.17 -4.58 16.92
CA PRO A 131 14.59 -5.92 16.82
C PRO A 131 13.26 -6.11 17.56
N SER A 132 13.07 -5.51 18.74
CA SER A 132 11.79 -5.57 19.45
C SER A 132 10.65 -4.88 18.69
N ALA A 133 10.95 -3.87 17.87
CA ALA A 133 9.95 -3.25 16.99
C ALA A 133 9.49 -4.21 15.90
N ILE A 134 10.40 -5.06 15.38
CA ILE A 134 10.10 -6.08 14.38
C ILE A 134 9.21 -7.17 14.99
N ASP A 135 9.53 -7.63 16.20
CA ASP A 135 8.70 -8.61 16.91
C ASP A 135 7.28 -8.08 17.16
N ALA A 136 7.16 -6.84 17.66
CA ALA A 136 5.86 -6.21 17.85
C ALA A 136 5.09 -6.03 16.53
N CYS A 137 5.79 -5.74 15.43
CA CYS A 137 5.20 -5.64 14.09
C CYS A 137 4.67 -7.00 13.60
N ILE A 138 5.45 -8.07 13.78
CA ILE A 138 5.06 -9.44 13.45
C ILE A 138 3.77 -9.82 14.18
N ASP A 139 3.74 -9.61 15.51
CA ASP A 139 2.56 -9.93 16.32
C ASP A 139 1.35 -9.11 15.88
N GLY A 140 1.56 -7.82 15.60
CA GLY A 140 0.52 -6.91 15.12
C GLY A 140 -0.08 -7.35 13.78
N ILE A 141 0.75 -7.72 12.81
CA ILE A 141 0.33 -8.21 11.49
C ILE A 141 -0.52 -9.48 11.63
N LEU A 142 -0.08 -10.45 12.44
CA LEU A 142 -0.84 -11.69 12.67
C LEU A 142 -2.19 -11.43 13.33
N GLN A 143 -2.24 -10.55 14.33
CA GLN A 143 -3.49 -10.19 14.99
C GLN A 143 -4.47 -9.49 14.05
N GLU A 144 -4.01 -8.54 13.24
CA GLU A 144 -4.88 -7.87 12.28
C GLU A 144 -5.34 -8.80 11.17
N ALA A 145 -4.53 -9.79 10.77
CA ALA A 145 -4.93 -10.81 9.81
C ALA A 145 -6.08 -11.67 10.31
N VAL A 146 -6.00 -12.13 11.57
CA VAL A 146 -7.06 -12.91 12.23
C VAL A 146 -8.35 -12.10 12.39
N LYS A 147 -8.23 -10.81 12.73
CA LYS A 147 -9.38 -9.90 12.86
C LYS A 147 -9.97 -9.51 11.50
N SER A 148 -9.16 -9.49 10.44
CA SER A 148 -9.64 -9.19 9.11
C SER A 148 -10.55 -10.31 8.63
N GLN A 149 -11.81 -9.98 8.31
CA GLN A 149 -12.76 -10.93 7.73
C GLN A 149 -12.40 -11.35 6.29
N SER A 150 -11.19 -11.03 5.83
CA SER A 150 -10.76 -11.08 4.44
C SER A 150 -9.87 -12.27 4.10
N ASP A 151 -9.76 -13.28 4.97
CA ASP A 151 -8.95 -14.47 4.75
C ASP A 151 -7.53 -14.09 4.33
N SER A 152 -6.82 -13.50 5.30
CA SER A 152 -5.48 -12.92 5.11
C SER A 152 -4.40 -13.61 5.95
N VAL A 153 -4.70 -14.74 6.59
CA VAL A 153 -3.78 -15.41 7.51
C VAL A 153 -2.57 -15.95 6.75
N THR A 154 -2.79 -16.58 5.59
CA THR A 154 -1.68 -17.09 4.75
C THR A 154 -0.83 -15.94 4.23
N GLU A 155 -1.45 -14.83 3.81
CA GLU A 155 -0.70 -13.62 3.41
C GLU A 155 0.14 -13.08 4.56
N ALA A 156 -0.45 -12.97 5.75
CA ALA A 156 0.22 -12.47 6.95
C ALA A 156 1.39 -13.35 7.37
N GLN A 157 1.24 -14.68 7.30
CA GLN A 157 2.32 -15.62 7.57
C GLN A 157 3.50 -15.40 6.60
N TRP A 158 3.21 -15.23 5.31
CA TRP A 158 4.25 -14.91 4.32
C TRP A 158 4.94 -13.58 4.64
N MET A 159 4.18 -12.51 4.95
CA MET A 159 4.75 -11.21 5.36
C MET A 159 5.65 -11.31 6.59
N VAL A 160 5.20 -12.07 7.59
CA VAL A 160 5.95 -12.30 8.84
C VAL A 160 7.26 -13.01 8.56
N GLU A 161 7.27 -13.97 7.64
CA GLU A 161 8.51 -14.66 7.28
C GLU A 161 9.51 -13.71 6.61
N GLN A 162 9.04 -12.78 5.76
CA GLN A 162 9.89 -11.72 5.22
C GLN A 162 10.52 -10.88 6.34
N LEU A 163 9.73 -10.46 7.33
CA LEU A 163 10.21 -9.67 8.47
C LEU A 163 11.18 -10.44 9.37
N ARG A 164 10.92 -11.73 9.63
CA ARG A 164 11.82 -12.60 10.41
C ARG A 164 13.16 -12.74 9.73
N SER A 165 13.17 -12.96 8.41
CA SER A 165 14.40 -13.10 7.62
C SER A 165 15.29 -11.86 7.66
N CYS A 166 14.73 -10.67 7.94
CA CYS A 166 15.48 -9.42 8.04
C CYS A 166 15.69 -8.92 9.48
N LYS A 167 15.35 -9.69 10.52
CA LYS A 167 15.43 -9.24 11.92
C LYS A 167 16.85 -8.86 12.36
N MET A 168 17.85 -9.60 11.90
CA MET A 168 19.27 -9.39 12.23
C MET A 168 20.02 -8.58 11.16
N LYS A 169 19.31 -8.11 10.14
CA LYS A 169 19.91 -7.34 9.04
C LYS A 169 20.04 -5.85 9.43
N PRO A 170 20.84 -5.06 8.70
CA PRO A 170 20.90 -3.61 8.91
C PRO A 170 19.52 -2.96 8.85
N ARG A 171 19.28 -1.92 9.67
CA ARG A 171 17.97 -1.22 9.76
C ARG A 171 17.41 -0.78 8.41
N ARG A 172 18.28 -0.37 7.49
CA ARG A 172 17.90 0.01 6.12
C ARG A 172 17.22 -1.14 5.38
N GLU A 173 17.77 -2.35 5.46
CA GLU A 173 17.19 -3.53 4.79
C GLU A 173 15.85 -3.91 5.41
N THR A 174 15.73 -3.90 6.74
CA THR A 174 14.45 -4.12 7.41
C THR A 174 13.40 -3.09 6.99
N SER A 175 13.79 -1.82 6.91
CA SER A 175 12.90 -0.74 6.49
C SER A 175 12.46 -0.90 5.04
N ASN A 176 13.37 -1.32 4.14
CA ASN A 176 13.04 -1.66 2.75
C ASN A 176 11.98 -2.76 2.69
N VAL A 177 12.12 -3.83 3.48
CA VAL A 177 11.12 -4.90 3.57
C VAL A 177 9.78 -4.33 4.02
N CYS A 178 9.75 -3.48 5.04
CA CYS A 178 8.50 -2.89 5.53
C CYS A 178 7.78 -2.03 4.48
N ILE A 179 8.53 -1.19 3.75
CA ILE A 179 7.99 -0.42 2.62
C ILE A 179 7.48 -1.36 1.54
N HIS A 180 8.28 -2.36 1.15
CA HIS A 180 7.90 -3.31 0.13
C HIS A 180 6.59 -4.02 0.48
N LEU A 181 6.45 -4.52 1.71
CA LEU A 181 5.21 -5.13 2.21
C LEU A 181 4.03 -4.14 2.20
N TYR A 182 4.25 -2.89 2.60
CA TYR A 182 3.22 -1.84 2.57
C TYR A 182 2.77 -1.51 1.13
N THR A 183 3.68 -1.57 0.15
CA THR A 183 3.36 -1.26 -1.25
C THR A 183 2.64 -2.37 -2.01
N ARG A 184 2.46 -3.57 -1.41
CA ARG A 184 1.72 -4.68 -2.02
C ARG A 184 0.21 -4.50 -1.89
N GLU A 185 -0.54 -4.98 -2.87
CA GLU A 185 -2.00 -5.08 -2.81
C GLU A 185 -2.41 -6.17 -1.80
N SER A 186 -2.45 -5.80 -0.52
CA SER A 186 -2.67 -6.71 0.61
C SER A 186 -3.63 -6.13 1.65
N PHE A 187 -4.06 -6.93 2.62
CA PHE A 187 -4.86 -6.40 3.73
C PHE A 187 -4.11 -5.35 4.57
N LEU A 188 -2.78 -5.47 4.69
CA LEU A 188 -1.98 -4.71 5.65
C LEU A 188 -2.04 -3.20 5.37
N TYR A 189 -1.82 -2.78 4.12
CA TYR A 189 -1.88 -1.36 3.77
C TYR A 189 -3.30 -0.79 3.93
N ARG A 190 -4.33 -1.60 3.67
CA ARG A 190 -5.74 -1.22 3.75
C ARG A 190 -6.15 -0.97 5.19
N VAL A 191 -5.85 -1.92 6.07
CA VAL A 191 -6.14 -1.81 7.50
C VAL A 191 -5.33 -0.66 8.10
N LEU A 192 -4.05 -0.51 7.73
CA LEU A 192 -3.21 0.58 8.21
C LEU A 192 -3.76 1.96 7.81
N ASN A 193 -3.98 2.18 6.51
CA ASN A 193 -4.45 3.47 6.03
C ASN A 193 -5.86 3.80 6.52
N THR A 194 -6.72 2.79 6.72
CA THR A 194 -8.05 2.98 7.32
C THR A 194 -7.94 3.41 8.78
N ALA A 195 -7.13 2.70 9.58
CA ALA A 195 -6.91 3.06 10.98
C ALA A 195 -6.37 4.49 11.14
N LEU A 196 -5.45 4.91 10.27
CA LEU A 196 -4.93 6.27 10.24
C LEU A 196 -6.00 7.29 9.86
N ARG A 197 -6.81 7.04 8.83
CA ARG A 197 -7.91 7.94 8.40
C ARG A 197 -8.96 8.14 9.48
N ASP A 198 -9.32 7.05 10.16
CA ASP A 198 -10.38 7.03 11.15
C ASP A 198 -9.87 7.45 12.53
N ALA A 199 -8.55 7.60 12.70
CA ALA A 199 -7.89 7.78 13.99
C ALA A 199 -8.28 6.67 14.98
N ASP A 200 -8.28 5.42 14.51
CA ASP A 200 -8.65 4.25 15.28
C ASP A 200 -7.52 3.83 16.23
N HIS A 201 -7.49 4.45 17.41
CA HIS A 201 -6.49 4.17 18.44
C HIS A 201 -6.58 2.73 18.99
N SER A 202 -7.66 1.99 18.75
CA SER A 202 -7.74 0.58 19.19
C SER A 202 -6.72 -0.31 18.47
N LYS A 203 -6.24 0.11 17.30
CA LYS A 203 -5.21 -0.59 16.50
C LYS A 203 -3.80 -0.07 16.74
N LEU A 204 -3.62 0.84 17.68
CA LEU A 204 -2.32 1.44 17.98
C LEU A 204 -1.28 0.39 18.39
N ALA A 205 -1.67 -0.60 19.19
CA ALA A 205 -0.77 -1.66 19.62
C ALA A 205 -0.32 -2.58 18.47
N THR A 206 -1.20 -2.83 17.50
CA THR A 206 -0.94 -3.77 16.39
C THR A 206 -0.30 -3.09 15.18
N LEU A 207 -0.67 -1.85 14.87
CA LEU A 207 -0.19 -1.14 13.68
C LEU A 207 0.88 -0.07 13.96
N GLY A 208 0.98 0.40 15.22
CA GLY A 208 2.01 1.36 15.63
C GLY A 208 3.45 0.91 15.34
N PRO A 209 3.82 -0.37 15.57
CA PRO A 209 5.15 -0.87 15.22
C PRO A 209 5.45 -0.76 13.71
N LEU A 210 4.47 -1.03 12.85
CA LEU A 210 4.65 -0.91 11.39
C LEU A 210 4.85 0.56 10.98
N CYS A 211 4.05 1.50 11.52
CA CYS A 211 4.28 2.94 11.32
C CYS A 211 5.69 3.37 11.72
N PHE A 212 6.20 2.83 12.83
CA PHE A 212 7.55 3.12 13.31
C PHE A 212 8.61 2.64 12.32
N LEU A 213 8.50 1.41 11.82
CA LEU A 213 9.43 0.81 10.88
C LEU A 213 9.39 1.51 9.50
N ILE A 214 8.20 1.84 9.00
CA ILE A 214 8.04 2.64 7.77
C ILE A 214 8.67 4.03 7.95
N ARG A 215 8.46 4.69 9.10
CA ARG A 215 9.12 5.97 9.39
C ARG A 215 10.63 5.82 9.47
N ASP A 216 11.16 4.71 10.00
CA ASP A 216 12.62 4.50 10.09
C ASP A 216 13.30 4.57 8.70
N TYR A 217 12.59 4.16 7.64
CA TYR A 217 13.05 4.32 6.25
C TYR A 217 13.49 5.76 5.94
N SER A 218 12.78 6.76 6.47
CA SER A 218 13.08 8.20 6.30
C SER A 218 14.50 8.61 6.71
N ARG A 219 15.15 7.82 7.57
CA ARG A 219 16.53 8.08 8.02
C ARG A 219 17.57 7.66 6.99
N THR A 220 17.18 6.83 6.04
CA THR A 220 18.10 6.16 5.11
C THR A 220 17.75 6.37 3.64
N CYS A 221 16.54 6.86 3.33
CA CYS A 221 16.11 7.13 1.97
C CYS A 221 16.58 8.49 1.47
N ILE A 222 16.58 8.64 0.15
CA ILE A 222 16.76 9.92 -0.51
C ILE A 222 15.42 10.66 -0.46
N ASP A 223 15.43 11.87 0.08
CA ASP A 223 14.26 12.74 0.07
C ASP A 223 13.94 13.13 -1.36
N TYR A 224 12.67 12.99 -1.76
CA TYR A 224 12.22 13.42 -3.08
C TYR A 224 11.79 14.89 -3.06
N ILE A 225 12.34 15.66 -3.99
CA ILE A 225 11.94 17.05 -4.29
C ILE A 225 11.52 17.09 -5.75
N GLY A 226 10.36 17.68 -6.03
CA GLY A 226 9.83 17.75 -7.38
C GLY A 226 8.32 17.70 -7.42
N THR A 227 7.78 17.44 -8.60
CA THR A 227 6.34 17.29 -8.81
C THR A 227 5.97 15.81 -8.86
N VAL A 228 4.95 15.45 -8.08
CA VAL A 228 4.34 14.12 -8.13
C VAL A 228 2.85 14.22 -8.41
N TYR A 229 2.27 13.11 -8.82
CA TYR A 229 0.90 13.02 -9.31
C TYR A 229 0.12 11.93 -8.59
N ARG A 230 -1.17 12.15 -8.39
CA ARG A 230 -2.06 11.14 -7.81
C ARG A 230 -3.45 11.25 -8.43
N GLY A 231 -3.85 10.21 -9.17
CA GLY A 231 -5.24 10.03 -9.55
C GLY A 231 -6.07 9.59 -8.36
N VAL A 232 -7.31 10.04 -8.28
CA VAL A 232 -8.29 9.61 -7.28
C VAL A 232 -9.67 9.71 -7.88
N ASP A 233 -10.58 8.85 -7.42
CA ASP A 233 -11.99 9.02 -7.70
C ASP A 233 -12.70 9.68 -6.50
N PHE A 234 -13.29 10.85 -6.75
CA PHE A 234 -13.95 11.65 -5.73
C PHE A 234 -15.39 11.94 -6.09
N SER A 235 -16.26 11.99 -5.07
CA SER A 235 -17.57 12.62 -5.24
C SER A 235 -17.41 14.12 -5.52
N LEU A 236 -18.39 14.71 -6.21
CA LEU A 236 -18.45 16.16 -6.40
C LEU A 236 -18.42 16.91 -5.06
N THR A 237 -19.03 16.36 -4.01
CA THR A 237 -18.99 16.95 -2.66
C THR A 237 -17.57 17.06 -2.12
N THR A 238 -16.73 16.03 -2.30
CA THR A 238 -15.32 16.06 -1.91
C THR A 238 -14.54 17.07 -2.75
N ILE A 239 -14.75 17.11 -4.06
CA ILE A 239 -14.11 18.11 -4.94
C ILE A 239 -14.48 19.54 -4.53
N PHE A 240 -15.75 19.80 -4.23
CA PHE A 240 -16.20 21.11 -3.75
C PHE A 240 -15.60 21.47 -2.40
N SER A 241 -15.35 20.50 -1.52
CA SER A 241 -14.68 20.76 -0.25
C SER A 241 -13.22 21.21 -0.45
N TYR A 242 -12.51 20.65 -1.44
CA TYR A 242 -11.19 21.15 -1.86
C TYR A 242 -11.29 22.54 -2.47
N LYS A 243 -12.29 22.80 -3.31
CA LYS A 243 -12.51 24.13 -3.92
C LYS A 243 -12.72 25.22 -2.86
N LYS A 244 -13.48 24.91 -1.80
CA LYS A 244 -13.67 25.81 -0.63
C LYS A 244 -12.40 25.96 0.22
N ALA A 245 -11.45 25.03 0.10
CA ALA A 245 -10.20 25.02 0.86
C ALA A 245 -9.04 25.72 0.13
N VAL A 246 -9.24 26.28 -1.06
CA VAL A 246 -8.21 27.03 -1.79
C VAL A 246 -7.61 28.13 -0.90
N GLY A 247 -6.28 28.22 -0.88
CA GLY A 247 -5.50 29.09 0.02
C GLY A 247 -5.32 28.54 1.43
N SER A 248 -6.06 27.51 1.84
CA SER A 248 -6.01 26.92 3.18
C SER A 248 -5.11 25.69 3.26
N TRP A 249 -4.64 25.41 4.47
CA TRP A 249 -3.93 24.18 4.81
C TRP A 249 -4.89 23.01 5.10
N ARG A 250 -4.46 21.83 4.69
CA ARG A 250 -5.13 20.53 4.89
C ARG A 250 -4.10 19.47 5.24
N THR A 251 -4.58 18.34 5.74
CA THR A 251 -3.73 17.20 6.12
C THR A 251 -4.32 15.90 5.61
N TRP A 252 -3.47 15.03 5.07
CA TRP A 252 -3.82 13.64 4.78
C TRP A 252 -3.39 12.75 5.93
N PRO A 253 -4.34 12.13 6.67
CA PRO A 253 -4.01 11.39 7.89
C PRO A 253 -3.25 10.09 7.60
N SER A 254 -3.51 9.43 6.47
CA SER A 254 -2.82 8.21 6.06
C SER A 254 -1.60 8.49 5.20
N TYR A 255 -0.70 7.51 5.10
CA TYR A 255 0.31 7.49 4.05
C TYR A 255 -0.37 7.64 2.68
N THR A 256 0.27 8.37 1.79
CA THR A 256 -0.31 8.71 0.48
C THR A 256 0.67 8.35 -0.64
N SER A 257 0.34 7.32 -1.42
CA SER A 257 1.10 6.93 -2.60
C SER A 257 0.87 7.92 -3.74
N THR A 258 1.96 8.35 -4.37
CA THR A 258 1.98 9.25 -5.52
C THR A 258 2.96 8.71 -6.56
N SER A 259 2.93 9.25 -7.77
CA SER A 259 3.77 8.81 -8.89
C SER A 259 4.53 9.99 -9.48
N LYS A 260 5.80 9.78 -9.87
CA LYS A 260 6.54 10.74 -10.70
C LYS A 260 6.00 10.77 -12.15
N ASN A 261 5.32 9.70 -12.56
CA ASN A 261 4.75 9.54 -13.90
C ASN A 261 3.28 9.99 -13.94
N ARG A 262 3.04 11.19 -14.50
CA ARG A 262 1.68 11.73 -14.68
C ARG A 262 0.73 10.78 -15.40
N LYS A 263 1.18 10.10 -16.46
CA LYS A 263 0.32 9.21 -17.25
C LYS A 263 -0.19 8.04 -16.42
N MET A 264 0.67 7.47 -15.56
CA MET A 264 0.30 6.38 -14.64
C MET A 264 -0.69 6.85 -13.57
N ALA A 265 -0.54 8.08 -13.06
CA ALA A 265 -1.48 8.66 -12.10
C ALA A 265 -2.82 9.03 -12.75
N GLU A 266 -2.81 9.59 -13.96
CA GLU A 266 -3.98 10.11 -14.65
C GLU A 266 -4.85 9.00 -15.28
N PHE A 267 -4.35 7.77 -15.41
CA PHE A 267 -5.08 6.67 -16.05
C PHE A 267 -6.43 6.36 -15.40
N ARG A 268 -6.60 6.60 -14.09
CA ARG A 268 -7.84 6.30 -13.34
C ARG A 268 -8.32 7.48 -12.49
N GLY A 269 -9.61 7.45 -12.17
CA GLY A 269 -10.30 8.44 -11.34
C GLY A 269 -10.71 9.70 -12.09
N ASN A 270 -11.68 10.41 -11.53
CA ASN A 270 -12.18 11.67 -12.05
C ASN A 270 -11.40 12.91 -11.59
N THR A 271 -10.37 12.74 -10.75
CA THR A 271 -9.58 13.83 -10.19
C THR A 271 -8.08 13.50 -10.26
N LEU A 272 -7.26 14.48 -10.62
CA LEU A 272 -5.79 14.40 -10.61
C LEU A 272 -5.23 15.46 -9.66
N PHE A 273 -4.49 15.01 -8.66
CA PHE A 273 -3.63 15.89 -7.88
C PHE A 273 -2.32 16.14 -8.62
N ILE A 274 -1.91 17.40 -8.67
CA ILE A 274 -0.56 17.85 -9.01
C ILE A 274 0.06 18.40 -7.73
N ILE A 275 1.14 17.77 -7.28
CA ILE A 275 1.67 17.94 -5.93
C ILE A 275 3.10 18.49 -6.06
N GLU A 276 3.30 19.76 -5.69
CA GLU A 276 4.63 20.38 -5.66
C GLU A 276 5.29 20.12 -4.29
N ILE A 277 6.41 19.39 -4.28
CA ILE A 277 7.19 19.10 -3.08
C ILE A 277 8.43 19.99 -3.10
N THR A 278 8.46 21.01 -2.23
CA THR A 278 9.44 22.12 -2.33
C THR A 278 10.45 22.22 -1.20
N ASN A 279 10.26 21.49 -0.09
CA ASN A 279 10.96 21.82 1.15
C ASN A 279 11.91 20.74 1.66
N VAL A 280 13.15 21.17 1.93
CA VAL A 280 14.30 20.37 2.43
C VAL A 280 14.62 20.70 3.90
N LYS A 281 13.75 21.42 4.60
CA LYS A 281 13.98 21.68 6.03
C LYS A 281 14.05 20.34 6.76
N LEU A 282 15.14 20.12 7.50
CA LEU A 282 15.43 18.92 8.31
C LEU A 282 14.27 18.48 9.22
N SER A 283 13.32 19.36 9.48
CA SER A 283 12.09 19.19 10.26
C SER A 283 10.81 19.31 9.42
N SER A 284 10.81 18.84 8.16
CA SER A 284 9.62 18.78 7.30
C SER A 284 9.36 17.33 6.83
N PRO A 285 8.08 16.93 6.63
CA PRO A 285 7.75 15.56 6.21
C PRO A 285 8.43 15.22 4.89
N ARG A 286 9.37 14.28 5.00
CA ARG A 286 10.15 13.75 3.88
C ARG A 286 9.25 12.91 2.98
N ALA A 287 9.15 13.27 1.71
CA ALA A 287 8.59 12.41 0.68
C ALA A 287 9.61 11.33 0.32
N TYR A 288 9.21 10.07 0.32
CA TYR A 288 10.12 8.94 0.13
C TYR A 288 10.07 8.48 -1.32
N ASP A 289 11.18 8.59 -2.06
CA ASP A 289 11.29 7.88 -3.34
C ASP A 289 11.43 6.38 -3.05
N VAL A 290 10.36 5.63 -3.33
CA VAL A 290 10.28 4.19 -3.04
C VAL A 290 10.20 3.37 -4.33
N ALA A 291 10.42 3.98 -5.49
CA ALA A 291 10.25 3.32 -6.79
C ALA A 291 11.03 1.99 -6.88
N GLU A 292 12.28 1.96 -6.42
CA GLU A 292 13.15 0.78 -6.52
C GLU A 292 12.73 -0.38 -5.59
N ILE A 293 12.06 -0.08 -4.49
CA ILE A 293 11.67 -1.07 -3.46
C ILE A 293 10.17 -1.37 -3.46
N SER A 294 9.37 -0.53 -4.13
CA SER A 294 7.93 -0.74 -4.29
C SER A 294 7.67 -2.04 -5.04
N GLN A 295 6.55 -2.69 -4.70
CA GLN A 295 6.01 -3.80 -5.49
C GLN A 295 5.76 -3.38 -6.94
N PHE A 296 5.61 -2.08 -7.22
CA PHE A 296 5.28 -1.53 -8.52
C PHE A 296 6.30 -0.49 -9.01
N PRO A 297 7.55 -0.88 -9.38
CA PRO A 297 8.59 0.08 -9.75
C PRO A 297 8.24 0.98 -10.93
N SER A 298 7.45 0.46 -11.89
CA SER A 298 6.98 1.22 -13.05
C SER A 298 6.02 2.36 -12.71
N GLU A 299 5.43 2.36 -11.51
CA GLU A 299 4.66 3.51 -11.03
C GLU A 299 5.57 4.68 -10.64
N GLU A 300 6.88 4.46 -10.52
CA GLU A 300 7.82 5.48 -10.06
C GLU A 300 7.33 6.13 -8.75
N GLU A 301 6.96 5.28 -7.79
CA GLU A 301 6.22 5.68 -6.61
C GLU A 301 7.04 6.58 -5.68
N VAL A 302 6.43 7.69 -5.27
CA VAL A 302 6.88 8.51 -4.15
C VAL A 302 5.83 8.42 -3.05
N LEU A 303 6.24 7.95 -1.87
CA LEU A 303 5.35 7.77 -0.73
C LEU A 303 5.40 9.01 0.17
N LEU A 304 4.25 9.65 0.33
CA LEU A 304 4.10 10.74 1.29
C LEU A 304 3.78 10.16 2.68
N PRO A 305 4.40 10.68 3.75
CA PRO A 305 4.20 10.17 5.09
C PRO A 305 2.77 10.42 5.59
N ALA A 306 2.32 9.57 6.51
CA ALA A 306 1.07 9.79 7.23
C ALA A 306 1.07 11.16 7.94
N GLY A 307 -0.08 11.84 7.91
CA GLY A 307 -0.33 13.18 8.43
C GLY A 307 0.46 14.30 7.75
N VAL A 308 0.88 14.08 6.50
CA VAL A 308 1.44 15.16 5.66
C VAL A 308 0.43 16.29 5.50
N SER A 309 0.91 17.53 5.68
CA SER A 309 0.10 18.73 5.52
C SER A 309 0.49 19.47 4.24
N PHE A 310 -0.49 20.09 3.60
CA PHE A 310 -0.33 20.76 2.31
C PHE A 310 -1.29 21.94 2.18
N GLN A 311 -0.94 22.90 1.33
CA GLN A 311 -1.82 24.00 0.93
C GLN A 311 -2.54 23.65 -0.37
N VAL A 312 -3.84 23.93 -0.43
CA VAL A 312 -4.60 23.83 -1.69
C VAL A 312 -4.40 25.11 -2.50
N ILE A 313 -3.85 25.00 -3.70
CA ILE A 313 -3.52 26.14 -4.56
C ILE A 313 -4.66 26.47 -5.51
N SER A 314 -5.19 25.46 -6.21
CA SER A 314 -6.30 25.63 -7.15
C SER A 314 -7.10 24.34 -7.32
N VAL A 315 -8.34 24.50 -7.79
CA VAL A 315 -9.23 23.39 -8.16
C VAL A 315 -9.97 23.78 -9.43
N GLU A 316 -9.62 23.13 -10.54
CA GLU A 316 -10.08 23.50 -11.89
C GLU A 316 -10.57 22.27 -12.65
N PRO A 317 -11.64 22.36 -13.46
CA PRO A 317 -11.96 21.31 -14.41
C PRO A 317 -10.96 21.32 -15.58
N ASP A 318 -10.57 20.13 -16.05
CA ASP A 318 -9.79 19.92 -17.26
C ASP A 318 -10.70 19.54 -18.45
N LEU A 319 -10.16 19.68 -19.66
CA LEU A 319 -10.80 19.38 -20.93
C LEU A 319 -11.30 17.92 -21.03
N LYS A 320 -10.74 17.01 -20.23
CA LYS A 320 -11.13 15.59 -20.17
C LYS A 320 -12.23 15.27 -19.15
N GLN A 321 -13.00 16.26 -18.70
CA GLN A 321 -14.00 16.12 -17.62
C GLN A 321 -13.41 15.61 -16.29
N LYS A 322 -12.10 15.82 -16.08
CA LYS A 322 -11.42 15.56 -14.81
C LYS A 322 -11.29 16.85 -14.02
N TYR A 323 -11.14 16.76 -12.70
CA TYR A 323 -10.73 17.91 -11.88
C TYR A 323 -9.23 17.86 -11.61
N ILE A 324 -8.54 18.96 -11.81
CA ILE A 324 -7.15 19.16 -11.42
C ILE A 324 -7.14 19.89 -10.08
N ILE A 325 -6.50 19.26 -9.08
CA ILE A 325 -6.28 19.88 -7.78
C ILE A 325 -4.78 20.10 -7.62
N GLN A 326 -4.35 21.36 -7.62
CA GLN A 326 -2.96 21.71 -7.37
C GLN A 326 -2.75 21.90 -5.87
N ILE A 327 -1.74 21.23 -5.31
CA ILE A 327 -1.37 21.38 -3.91
C ILE A 327 0.14 21.57 -3.76
N LYS A 328 0.54 22.16 -2.65
CA LYS A 328 1.95 22.38 -2.30
C LYS A 328 2.24 21.87 -0.89
N LEU A 329 3.33 21.12 -0.74
CA LEU A 329 3.83 20.62 0.54
C LEU A 329 4.92 21.55 1.10
#